data_AF-A0A2H3K1Y4-F1
#
_entry.id   AF-A0A2H3K1Y4-F1
#
_cell.length_a   1.000
_cell.length_b   1.000
_cell.length_c   1.000
_cell.angle_alpha   90.00
_cell.angle_beta   90.00
_cell.angle_gamma   90.00
#
_symmetry.space_group_name_H-M   'P 1'
#
loop_
_entity.id
_entity.type
_entity.pdbx_description
1 polymer ?
#
loop_
_entity_poly.entity_id
_entity_poly.type
_entity_poly.pdbx_seq_one_letter_code
_entity_poly.pdbx_strand_id
1 'polypeptide(L)'
;MQRTTRSIEQNLIDDNLPPIRMQFMLETALSEDTIQEFLGPHARYPIKIGLSPAYAESGMLAALAMAIDTRSLVVQFHGKQKAERESVKKARALLQSSILCHDDCILYAFDLGPLGTALFYDHGLHMLRGIDVQSACSNSDAPGGNSPLAAIVFALGDKKQAIKSNVRQAFADSSWDAARTAPLVLRAWIASYLPTISDMEEKFNAVKPVNTKDMEDEYLSLIAQITCGDRMLASKKPTEVGNEFNRPRINHSSARMDSERFQTRFVKKSAVTFTVHDDSGAIFQVHGRAVDVQGRSAKIRAEMTLEGKTIISAVSADDQRVTEAERQKAITILLALQGHIDLFENPFLKCIFVPQDEFKWPEEFISSDTIPDVQSDRLNPSQLQAVERMLSTSNSDRIVIIQGPPGTGKTTVIAAFVCSAVAAGMGGIWLVAQTNVAVKNIAEKLAAVNFTDWRLLVSTDFEFGWYVGCSFFFLFAHTIGRHEHLYRDLNRNIIRSHQFKNGPRLLQGASVVLCTLSMLSNPHIKDLSHVVPLTTLVVDEASQIAVQNYIPPLSAFSSFRKMCFIGDDRQCKYTIDLCLS
;
A
#
# COMPACT_ATOMS: atom_id res chain seq x y z
N MET A 1 -32.70 9.86 17.39
CA MET A 1 -32.69 10.79 16.23
C MET A 1 -32.89 9.95 14.99
N GLN A 2 -34.11 9.81 14.49
CA GLN A 2 -34.44 8.70 13.57
C GLN A 2 -34.27 9.02 12.08
N ARG A 3 -34.35 10.29 11.66
CA ARG A 3 -34.21 10.68 10.25
C ARG A 3 -33.86 12.15 10.12
N THR A 4 -32.79 12.50 9.41
CA THR A 4 -32.40 13.88 9.14
C THR A 4 -32.32 14.09 7.63
N THR A 5 -32.91 15.17 7.10
CA THR A 5 -32.81 15.52 5.68
C THR A 5 -32.00 16.81 5.53
N ARG A 6 -31.09 16.84 4.57
CA ARG A 6 -30.29 18.03 4.21
C ARG A 6 -30.19 18.17 2.70
N SER A 7 -30.00 19.39 2.23
CA SER A 7 -29.70 19.70 0.82
C SER A 7 -28.21 19.99 0.71
N ILE A 8 -27.53 19.40 -0.27
CA ILE A 8 -26.09 19.56 -0.48
C ILE A 8 -25.85 20.04 -1.91
N GLU A 9 -25.23 21.19 -2.04
CA GLU A 9 -24.77 21.70 -3.34
C GLU A 9 -23.49 20.97 -3.76
N GLN A 10 -23.44 20.50 -5.01
CA GLN A 10 -22.23 19.90 -5.53
C GLN A 10 -21.18 20.98 -5.79
N ASN A 11 -19.94 20.72 -5.40
CA ASN A 11 -18.82 21.63 -5.62
C ASN A 11 -17.60 20.90 -6.20
N LEU A 12 -17.81 19.74 -6.83
CA LEU A 12 -16.73 18.92 -7.38
C LEU A 12 -16.47 19.23 -8.85
N ILE A 13 -17.51 19.60 -9.59
CA ILE A 13 -17.47 19.94 -11.01
C ILE A 13 -17.91 21.40 -11.16
N ASP A 14 -17.28 22.12 -12.08
CA ASP A 14 -17.72 23.44 -12.51
C ASP A 14 -18.93 23.29 -13.46
N ASP A 15 -20.09 22.99 -12.88
CA ASP A 15 -21.36 22.82 -13.60
C ASP A 15 -22.55 23.15 -12.69
N ASN A 16 -23.61 23.70 -13.26
CA ASN A 16 -24.80 24.09 -12.52
C ASN A 16 -25.80 22.93 -12.48
N LEU A 17 -25.70 22.11 -11.43
CA LEU A 17 -26.51 20.91 -11.24
C LEU A 17 -27.45 21.09 -10.03
N PRO A 18 -28.65 20.45 -10.04
CA PRO A 18 -29.57 20.55 -8.91
C PRO A 18 -28.95 20.02 -7.61
N PRO A 19 -29.38 20.56 -6.45
CA PRO A 19 -28.85 20.12 -5.17
C PRO A 19 -29.22 18.66 -4.87
N ILE A 20 -28.35 18.00 -4.13
CA ILE A 20 -28.51 16.60 -3.70
C ILE A 20 -29.27 16.58 -2.38
N ARG A 21 -30.46 15.98 -2.40
CA ARG A 21 -31.27 15.72 -1.21
C ARG A 21 -30.74 14.49 -0.47
N MET A 22 -30.03 14.73 0.62
CA MET A 22 -29.48 13.72 1.50
C MET A 22 -30.49 13.34 2.60
N GLN A 23 -30.68 12.05 2.81
CA GLN A 23 -31.31 11.48 3.99
C GLN A 23 -30.28 10.73 4.83
N PHE A 24 -30.30 10.97 6.14
CA PHE A 24 -29.44 10.28 7.11
C PHE A 24 -30.28 9.43 8.05
N MET A 25 -29.87 8.19 8.28
CA MET A 25 -30.47 7.30 9.27
C MET A 25 -29.49 6.25 9.79
N LEU A 26 -29.80 5.70 10.97
CA LEU A 26 -29.16 4.48 11.48
C LEU A 26 -29.70 3.26 10.71
N GLU A 27 -28.90 2.20 10.58
CA GLU A 27 -29.31 0.98 9.88
C GLU A 27 -30.65 0.41 10.41
N THR A 28 -30.89 0.49 11.72
CA THR A 28 -32.12 -0.01 12.35
C THR A 28 -33.38 0.79 12.00
N ALA A 29 -33.25 1.94 11.34
CA ALA A 29 -34.35 2.75 10.84
C ALA A 29 -34.60 2.55 9.33
N LEU A 30 -33.85 1.66 8.66
CA LEU A 30 -34.12 1.27 7.28
C LEU A 30 -35.44 0.50 7.20
N SER A 31 -36.25 0.85 6.21
CA SER A 31 -37.50 0.17 5.85
C SER A 31 -37.63 0.10 4.33
N GLU A 32 -38.54 -0.73 3.84
CA GLU A 32 -38.82 -0.81 2.40
C GLU A 32 -39.24 0.56 1.85
N ASP A 33 -40.08 1.30 2.59
CA ASP A 33 -40.51 2.65 2.20
C ASP A 33 -39.35 3.62 2.02
N THR A 34 -38.34 3.59 2.91
CA THR A 34 -37.21 4.51 2.81
C THR A 34 -36.31 4.17 1.62
N ILE A 35 -36.18 2.88 1.29
CA ILE A 35 -35.46 2.43 0.10
C ILE A 35 -36.24 2.79 -1.16
N GLN A 36 -37.55 2.56 -1.20
CA GLN A 36 -38.38 2.94 -2.35
C GLN A 36 -38.38 4.45 -2.59
N GLU A 37 -38.39 5.27 -1.53
CA GLU A 37 -38.25 6.72 -1.66
C GLU A 37 -36.89 7.13 -2.24
N PHE A 38 -35.82 6.44 -1.83
CA PHE A 38 -34.47 6.63 -2.35
C PHE A 38 -34.35 6.23 -3.83
N LEU A 39 -34.86 5.06 -4.22
CA LEU A 39 -34.84 4.56 -5.61
C LEU A 39 -35.77 5.37 -6.51
N GLY A 40 -36.97 5.71 -6.02
CA GLY A 40 -38.02 6.51 -6.65
C GLY A 40 -38.77 5.83 -7.79
N PRO A 41 -39.92 6.41 -8.19
CA PRO A 41 -40.88 5.77 -9.10
C PRO A 41 -40.46 5.71 -10.58
N HIS A 42 -39.35 6.37 -10.95
CA HIS A 42 -38.90 6.52 -12.34
C HIS A 42 -37.41 6.21 -12.53
N ALA A 43 -36.87 5.25 -11.76
CA ALA A 43 -35.50 4.82 -11.95
C ALA A 43 -35.32 4.30 -13.39
N ARG A 44 -34.39 4.89 -14.14
CA ARG A 44 -34.00 4.34 -15.45
C ARG A 44 -33.23 3.05 -15.19
N TYR A 45 -33.64 1.97 -15.84
CA TYR A 45 -32.96 0.68 -15.75
C TYR A 45 -31.78 0.62 -16.73
N PRO A 46 -30.63 0.08 -16.34
CA PRO A 46 -30.28 -0.35 -14.97
C PRO A 46 -30.08 0.85 -14.02
N ILE A 47 -30.44 0.67 -12.74
CA ILE A 47 -30.35 1.71 -11.70
C ILE A 47 -28.87 1.92 -11.34
N LYS A 48 -28.35 3.12 -11.64
CA LYS A 48 -26.96 3.50 -11.38
C LYS A 48 -26.83 4.11 -9.97
N ILE A 49 -26.22 3.37 -9.04
CA ILE A 49 -26.08 3.77 -7.64
C ILE A 49 -24.62 4.01 -7.33
N GLY A 50 -24.29 5.20 -6.86
CA GLY A 50 -22.94 5.55 -6.45
C GLY A 50 -22.76 5.29 -4.96
N LEU A 51 -21.64 4.70 -4.56
CA LEU A 51 -21.32 4.32 -3.20
C LEU A 51 -20.11 5.08 -2.68
N SER A 52 -20.13 5.43 -1.40
CA SER A 52 -18.94 5.94 -0.70
C SER A 52 -18.92 5.46 0.76
N PRO A 53 -17.81 4.87 1.23
CA PRO A 53 -17.65 4.50 2.63
C PRO A 53 -17.18 5.66 3.51
N ALA A 54 -17.51 5.56 4.80
CA ALA A 54 -16.83 6.27 5.87
C ALA A 54 -16.49 5.31 7.01
N TYR A 55 -15.31 5.47 7.59
CA TYR A 55 -14.72 4.55 8.56
C TYR A 55 -14.59 5.21 9.94
N ALA A 56 -14.80 4.44 11.00
CA ALA A 56 -14.50 4.87 12.36
C ALA A 56 -12.99 4.98 12.59
N GLU A 57 -12.56 5.62 13.68
CA GLU A 57 -11.16 5.65 14.12
C GLU A 57 -10.55 4.24 14.30
N SER A 58 -11.39 3.24 14.58
CA SER A 58 -10.99 1.84 14.66
C SER A 58 -10.67 1.20 13.29
N GLY A 59 -10.92 1.90 12.18
CA GLY A 59 -10.80 1.37 10.82
C GLY A 59 -12.01 0.56 10.35
N MET A 60 -13.03 0.33 11.19
CA MET A 60 -14.26 -0.34 10.77
C MET A 60 -15.13 0.55 9.89
N LEU A 61 -15.85 -0.04 8.93
CA LEU A 61 -16.90 0.65 8.19
C LEU A 61 -17.99 1.14 9.15
N ALA A 62 -18.19 2.46 9.20
CA ALA A 62 -19.09 3.10 10.13
C ALA A 62 -20.35 3.62 9.42
N ALA A 63 -20.22 4.06 8.17
CA ALA A 63 -21.35 4.47 7.36
C ALA A 63 -21.10 4.24 5.87
N LEU A 64 -22.20 4.12 5.12
CA LEU A 64 -22.23 4.04 3.67
C LEU A 64 -23.18 5.11 3.14
N ALA A 65 -22.68 5.98 2.25
CA ALA A 65 -23.54 6.82 1.43
C ALA A 65 -23.83 6.14 0.10
N MET A 66 -25.09 6.19 -0.30
CA MET A 66 -25.60 5.78 -1.60
C MET A 66 -26.18 7.01 -2.29
N ALA A 67 -25.98 7.17 -3.59
CA ALA A 67 -26.49 8.31 -4.34
C ALA A 67 -27.01 7.91 -5.72
N ILE A 68 -28.16 8.45 -6.08
CA ILE A 68 -28.82 8.29 -7.39
C ILE A 68 -29.34 9.67 -7.80
N ASP A 69 -28.89 10.17 -8.95
CA ASP A 69 -29.24 11.49 -9.49
C ASP A 69 -29.07 12.61 -8.44
N THR A 70 -30.18 13.15 -7.92
CA THR A 70 -30.24 14.24 -6.94
C THR A 70 -30.65 13.75 -5.54
N ARG A 71 -30.59 12.44 -5.28
CA ARG A 71 -30.99 11.82 -4.02
C ARG A 71 -29.83 11.04 -3.42
N SER A 72 -29.67 11.14 -2.11
CA SER A 72 -28.68 10.35 -1.38
C SER A 72 -29.26 9.80 -0.08
N LEU A 73 -28.87 8.57 0.23
CA LEU A 73 -29.18 7.88 1.47
C LEU A 73 -27.87 7.53 2.18
N VAL A 74 -27.70 8.04 3.40
CA VAL A 74 -26.56 7.73 4.26
C VAL A 74 -27.04 6.86 5.41
N VAL A 75 -26.48 5.65 5.45
CA VAL A 75 -26.77 4.65 6.48
C VAL A 75 -25.57 4.54 7.41
N GLN A 76 -25.79 4.78 8.70
CA GLN A 76 -24.79 4.51 9.73
C GLN A 76 -25.00 3.12 10.32
N PHE A 77 -23.94 2.31 10.32
CA PHE A 77 -23.93 0.95 10.85
C PHE A 77 -23.66 0.94 12.36
N HIS A 78 -24.18 -0.07 13.05
CA HIS A 78 -23.75 -0.41 14.40
C HIS A 78 -22.49 -1.28 14.36
N GLY A 79 -21.65 -1.12 15.38
CA GLY A 79 -20.48 -1.99 15.57
C GLY A 79 -20.85 -3.45 15.87
N LYS A 80 -19.84 -4.33 15.83
CA LYS A 80 -19.99 -5.80 15.93
C LYS A 80 -20.79 -6.25 17.16
N GLN A 81 -20.70 -5.56 18.30
CA GLN A 81 -21.44 -5.88 19.53
C GLN A 81 -22.97 -5.90 19.37
N LYS A 82 -23.51 -5.14 18.41
CA LYS A 82 -24.97 -5.05 18.17
C LYS A 82 -25.40 -5.80 16.91
N ALA A 83 -24.47 -6.45 16.20
CA ALA A 83 -24.75 -7.14 14.94
C ALA A 83 -25.75 -8.30 15.10
N GLU A 84 -25.75 -8.96 16.27
CA GLU A 84 -26.66 -10.08 16.56
C GLU A 84 -28.12 -9.67 16.84
N ARG A 85 -28.41 -8.37 16.92
CA ARG A 85 -29.78 -7.89 17.13
C ARG A 85 -30.62 -8.17 15.89
N GLU A 86 -31.80 -8.73 16.10
CA GLU A 86 -32.74 -9.07 15.01
C GLU A 86 -33.06 -7.86 14.11
N SER A 87 -33.23 -6.67 14.68
CA SER A 87 -33.46 -5.45 13.90
C SER A 87 -32.29 -5.07 12.99
N VAL A 88 -31.06 -5.38 13.39
CA VAL A 88 -29.84 -5.14 12.60
C VAL A 88 -29.74 -6.17 11.47
N LYS A 89 -29.97 -7.45 11.77
CA LYS A 89 -29.99 -8.51 10.75
C LYS A 89 -31.03 -8.24 9.66
N LYS A 90 -32.25 -7.85 10.05
CA LYS A 90 -33.32 -7.47 9.10
C LYS A 90 -32.93 -6.26 8.24
N ALA A 91 -32.39 -5.21 8.85
CA ALA A 91 -31.96 -4.02 8.12
C ALA A 91 -30.85 -4.33 7.10
N ARG A 92 -29.86 -5.14 7.47
CA ARG A 92 -28.76 -5.56 6.59
C ARG A 92 -29.24 -6.47 5.47
N ALA A 93 -30.11 -7.43 5.77
CA ALA A 93 -30.73 -8.28 4.76
C ALA A 93 -31.53 -7.45 3.74
N LEU A 94 -32.30 -6.46 4.21
CA LEU A 94 -33.04 -5.53 3.37
C LEU A 94 -32.13 -4.68 2.47
N LEU A 95 -31.07 -4.10 3.04
CA LEU A 95 -30.07 -3.33 2.29
C LEU A 95 -29.38 -4.19 1.22
N GLN A 96 -29.05 -5.44 1.56
CA GLN A 96 -28.43 -6.38 0.64
C GLN A 96 -29.38 -6.77 -0.49
N SER A 97 -30.62 -7.18 -0.19
CA SER A 97 -31.57 -7.65 -1.21
C SER A 97 -32.08 -6.54 -2.12
N SER A 98 -32.27 -5.33 -1.58
CA SER A 98 -32.91 -4.23 -2.31
C SER A 98 -31.94 -3.32 -3.06
N ILE A 99 -30.66 -3.31 -2.66
CA ILE A 99 -29.65 -2.41 -3.25
C ILE A 99 -28.39 -3.19 -3.65
N LEU A 100 -27.67 -3.79 -2.69
CA LEU A 100 -26.30 -4.28 -2.96
C LEU A 100 -26.25 -5.52 -3.86
N CYS A 101 -27.28 -6.36 -3.80
CA CYS A 101 -27.40 -7.61 -4.55
C CYS A 101 -28.67 -7.66 -5.42
N HIS A 102 -29.27 -6.51 -5.72
CA HIS A 102 -30.43 -6.42 -6.61
C HIS A 102 -29.97 -6.42 -8.08
N ASP A 103 -30.60 -7.24 -8.93
CA ASP A 103 -30.13 -7.49 -10.31
C ASP A 103 -30.14 -6.24 -11.21
N ASP A 104 -31.13 -5.37 -10.98
CA ASP A 104 -31.30 -4.12 -11.69
C ASP A 104 -30.33 -3.01 -11.27
N CYS A 105 -29.61 -3.19 -10.15
CA CYS A 105 -28.69 -2.19 -9.62
C CYS A 105 -27.28 -2.40 -10.15
N ILE A 106 -26.64 -1.32 -10.61
CA ILE A 106 -25.19 -1.26 -10.86
C ILE A 106 -24.60 -0.29 -9.87
N LEU A 107 -23.62 -0.77 -9.11
CA LEU A 107 -23.04 -0.02 -8.00
C LEU A 107 -21.68 0.55 -8.43
N TYR A 108 -21.49 1.85 -8.35
CA TYR A 108 -20.26 2.52 -8.73
C TYR A 108 -19.55 3.03 -7.49
N ALA A 109 -18.26 2.72 -7.32
CA ALA A 109 -17.48 3.27 -6.21
C ALA A 109 -16.05 3.60 -6.65
N PHE A 110 -15.45 4.57 -5.99
CA PHE A 110 -14.00 4.72 -5.98
C PHE A 110 -13.41 3.78 -4.93
N ASP A 111 -12.22 3.27 -5.21
CA ASP A 111 -11.48 2.33 -4.36
C ASP A 111 -12.38 1.17 -3.94
N LEU A 112 -13.03 0.53 -4.93
CA LEU A 112 -14.11 -0.44 -4.69
C LEU A 112 -13.63 -1.69 -3.94
N GLY A 113 -12.40 -2.14 -4.16
CA GLY A 113 -11.86 -3.33 -3.49
C GLY A 113 -11.88 -3.23 -1.96
N PRO A 114 -11.30 -2.17 -1.36
CA PRO A 114 -11.43 -1.87 0.07
C PRO A 114 -12.87 -1.76 0.58
N LEU A 115 -13.80 -1.21 -0.22
CA LEU A 115 -15.22 -1.13 0.16
C LEU A 115 -15.89 -2.51 0.18
N GLY A 116 -15.71 -3.30 -0.89
CA GLY A 116 -16.30 -4.63 -1.02
C GLY A 116 -15.85 -5.58 0.09
N THR A 117 -14.55 -5.55 0.42
CA THR A 117 -14.01 -6.32 1.54
C THR A 117 -14.50 -5.82 2.90
N ALA A 118 -14.68 -4.51 3.08
CA ALA A 118 -15.21 -3.94 4.33
C ALA A 118 -16.68 -4.33 4.56
N LEU A 119 -17.52 -4.29 3.53
CA LEU A 119 -18.92 -4.70 3.62
C LEU A 119 -19.05 -6.13 4.15
N PHE A 120 -18.24 -7.04 3.61
CA PHE A 120 -18.20 -8.43 4.05
C PHE A 120 -17.60 -8.57 5.46
N TYR A 121 -16.37 -8.09 5.69
CA TYR A 121 -15.64 -8.32 6.94
C TYR A 121 -16.26 -7.65 8.17
N ASP A 122 -16.79 -6.43 8.00
CA ASP A 122 -17.33 -5.66 9.12
C ASP A 122 -18.80 -5.97 9.38
N HIS A 123 -19.56 -6.30 8.33
CA HIS A 123 -21.03 -6.37 8.40
C HIS A 123 -21.68 -7.62 7.82
N GLY A 124 -20.93 -8.52 7.16
CA GLY A 124 -21.46 -9.71 6.49
C GLY A 124 -22.31 -9.37 5.25
N LEU A 125 -22.04 -8.22 4.62
CA LEU A 125 -22.76 -7.75 3.45
C LEU A 125 -22.01 -8.09 2.17
N HIS A 126 -22.74 -8.61 1.19
CA HIS A 126 -22.24 -8.93 -0.15
C HIS A 126 -22.71 -7.89 -1.18
N MET A 127 -22.08 -7.95 -2.35
CA MET A 127 -22.34 -7.09 -3.50
C MET A 127 -22.36 -7.92 -4.77
N LEU A 128 -23.31 -7.65 -5.66
CA LEU A 128 -23.47 -8.39 -6.93
C LEU A 128 -22.79 -7.70 -8.12
N ARG A 129 -23.01 -6.40 -8.33
CA ARG A 129 -22.58 -5.67 -9.54
C ARG A 129 -21.80 -4.39 -9.21
N GLY A 130 -20.67 -4.54 -8.53
CA GLY A 130 -19.78 -3.43 -8.20
C GLY A 130 -18.84 -3.06 -9.35
N ILE A 131 -18.89 -1.82 -9.83
CA ILE A 131 -17.99 -1.28 -10.84
C ILE A 131 -17.03 -0.28 -10.20
N ASP A 132 -15.74 -0.60 -10.28
CA ASP A 132 -14.69 0.30 -9.83
C ASP A 132 -14.51 1.46 -10.82
N VAL A 133 -14.66 2.68 -10.33
CA VAL A 133 -14.63 3.88 -11.18
C VAL A 133 -13.25 4.13 -11.79
N GLN A 134 -12.18 3.84 -11.05
CA GLN A 134 -10.81 4.06 -11.52
C GLN A 134 -10.43 3.09 -12.64
N SER A 135 -10.99 1.88 -12.64
CA SER A 135 -10.80 0.88 -13.69
C SER A 135 -11.34 1.34 -15.04
N ALA A 136 -12.53 1.96 -15.09
CA ALA A 136 -13.12 2.50 -16.32
C ALA A 136 -12.36 3.72 -16.88
N CYS A 137 -11.61 4.41 -16.02
CA CYS A 137 -10.92 5.66 -16.32
C CYS A 137 -9.40 5.50 -16.41
N SER A 138 -8.93 4.28 -16.66
CA SER A 138 -7.51 3.96 -16.84
C SER A 138 -7.17 3.83 -18.32
N ASN A 139 -6.01 4.35 -18.73
CA ASN A 139 -5.45 4.04 -20.05
C ASN A 139 -4.77 2.68 -19.92
N SER A 140 -5.32 1.67 -20.60
CA SER A 140 -4.90 0.29 -20.94
C SER A 140 -3.87 -0.51 -20.11
N ASP A 141 -2.99 0.09 -19.30
CA ASP A 141 -1.81 -0.58 -18.74
C ASP A 141 -1.90 -0.83 -17.22
N ALA A 142 -2.96 -0.36 -16.53
CA ALA A 142 -3.22 -0.69 -15.12
C ALA A 142 -4.68 -0.41 -14.69
N PRO A 143 -5.58 -1.42 -14.72
CA PRO A 143 -6.90 -1.32 -14.10
C PRO A 143 -6.78 -0.92 -12.62
N GLY A 144 -7.55 0.07 -12.16
CA GLY A 144 -7.57 0.48 -10.75
C GLY A 144 -6.38 1.32 -10.28
N GLY A 145 -5.47 1.74 -11.17
CA GLY A 145 -4.26 2.47 -10.79
C GLY A 145 -4.40 3.99 -10.62
N ASN A 146 -5.45 4.63 -11.13
CA ASN A 146 -5.52 6.09 -11.16
C ASN A 146 -6.08 6.67 -9.86
N SER A 147 -5.59 7.83 -9.40
CA SER A 147 -6.20 8.54 -8.28
C SER A 147 -7.66 8.93 -8.60
N PRO A 148 -8.56 9.07 -7.61
CA PRO A 148 -9.95 9.52 -7.85
C PRO A 148 -10.03 10.83 -8.65
N LEU A 149 -9.14 11.78 -8.39
CA LEU A 149 -9.05 13.02 -9.16
C LEU A 149 -8.73 12.77 -10.64
N ALA A 150 -7.80 11.87 -10.93
CA ALA A 150 -7.44 11.55 -12.31
C ALA A 150 -8.60 10.86 -13.03
N ALA A 151 -9.31 9.95 -12.37
CA ALA A 151 -10.49 9.29 -12.92
C ALA A 151 -11.62 10.29 -13.23
N ILE A 152 -11.90 11.22 -12.30
CA ILE A 152 -12.90 12.28 -12.51
C ILE A 152 -12.51 13.17 -13.69
N VAL A 153 -11.26 13.65 -13.74
CA VAL A 153 -10.78 14.50 -14.85
C VAL A 153 -10.87 13.76 -16.19
N PHE A 154 -10.50 12.49 -16.22
CA PHE A 154 -10.61 11.66 -17.43
C PHE A 154 -12.07 11.51 -17.89
N ALA A 155 -12.98 11.20 -16.98
CA ALA A 155 -14.38 10.98 -17.30
C ALA A 155 -15.11 12.25 -17.75
N LEU A 156 -14.73 13.42 -17.23
CA LEU A 156 -15.27 14.70 -17.66
C LEU A 156 -14.76 15.13 -19.05
N GLY A 157 -13.56 14.67 -19.43
CA GLY A 157 -12.91 15.02 -20.68
C GLY A 157 -12.80 16.54 -20.87
N ASP A 158 -12.95 17.00 -22.11
CA ASP A 158 -12.96 18.43 -22.44
C ASP A 158 -14.34 19.09 -22.26
N LYS A 159 -15.37 18.29 -21.95
CA LYS A 159 -16.77 18.75 -21.88
C LYS A 159 -17.05 19.55 -20.61
N LYS A 160 -16.43 19.18 -19.48
CA LYS A 160 -16.65 19.77 -18.15
C LYS A 160 -15.35 19.86 -17.37
N GLN A 161 -15.24 20.80 -16.43
CA GLN A 161 -14.03 20.98 -15.62
C GLN A 161 -14.22 20.50 -14.18
N ALA A 162 -13.25 19.73 -13.67
CA ALA A 162 -13.20 19.37 -12.25
C ALA A 162 -12.59 20.49 -11.41
N ILE A 163 -13.22 20.82 -10.27
CA ILE A 163 -12.66 21.72 -9.27
C ILE A 163 -11.63 20.94 -8.43
N LYS A 164 -10.40 20.88 -8.93
CA LYS A 164 -9.34 19.97 -8.43
C LYS A 164 -9.04 20.11 -6.92
N SER A 165 -9.22 21.29 -6.33
CA SER A 165 -9.05 21.50 -4.88
C SER A 165 -10.13 20.78 -4.08
N ASN A 166 -11.39 20.91 -4.50
CA ASN A 166 -12.55 20.38 -3.80
C ASN A 166 -12.59 18.86 -3.92
N VAL A 167 -12.24 18.32 -5.09
CA VAL A 167 -12.06 16.87 -5.27
C VAL A 167 -10.99 16.35 -4.32
N ARG A 168 -9.82 16.99 -4.21
CA ARG A 168 -8.80 16.54 -3.26
C ARG A 168 -9.31 16.57 -1.82
N GLN A 169 -10.01 17.63 -1.42
CA GLN A 169 -10.56 17.75 -0.07
C GLN A 169 -11.64 16.69 0.22
N ALA A 170 -12.52 16.41 -0.75
CA ALA A 170 -13.60 15.44 -0.58
C ALA A 170 -13.08 13.99 -0.44
N PHE A 171 -11.94 13.68 -1.06
CA PHE A 171 -11.29 12.37 -1.01
C PHE A 171 -10.12 12.27 -0.02
N ALA A 172 -9.74 13.37 0.65
CA ALA A 172 -8.62 13.38 1.59
C ALA A 172 -8.89 12.58 2.86
N ASP A 173 -10.15 12.57 3.31
CA ASP A 173 -10.54 11.98 4.59
C ASP A 173 -11.80 11.13 4.42
N SER A 174 -11.67 9.85 4.79
CA SER A 174 -12.78 8.90 4.82
C SER A 174 -13.24 8.61 6.25
N SER A 175 -12.81 9.39 7.24
CA SER A 175 -13.28 9.26 8.61
C SER A 175 -14.77 9.59 8.72
N TRP A 176 -15.43 8.88 9.63
CA TRP A 176 -16.83 9.08 9.92
C TRP A 176 -17.04 10.25 10.89
N ASP A 177 -17.75 11.27 10.42
CA ASP A 177 -18.24 12.38 11.23
C ASP A 177 -19.70 12.67 10.85
N ALA A 178 -20.61 12.42 11.80
CA ALA A 178 -22.04 12.65 11.61
C ALA A 178 -22.39 14.14 11.43
N ALA A 179 -21.54 15.07 11.87
CA ALA A 179 -21.71 16.50 11.61
C ALA A 179 -21.30 16.87 10.17
N ARG A 180 -20.30 16.18 9.60
CA ARG A 180 -19.67 16.49 8.32
C ARG A 180 -19.90 15.38 7.28
N THR A 181 -21.14 15.23 6.84
CA THR A 181 -21.53 14.20 5.85
C THR A 181 -21.36 14.62 4.38
N ALA A 182 -21.09 15.90 4.10
CA ALA A 182 -21.04 16.39 2.73
C ALA A 182 -19.96 15.72 1.84
N PRO A 183 -18.69 15.56 2.27
CA PRO A 183 -17.68 14.85 1.49
C PRO A 183 -18.09 13.40 1.15
N LEU A 184 -18.73 12.71 2.10
CA LEU A 184 -19.22 11.34 1.93
C LEU A 184 -20.31 11.27 0.84
N VAL A 185 -21.28 12.18 0.88
CA VAL A 185 -22.37 12.24 -0.11
C VAL A 185 -21.85 12.64 -1.48
N LEU A 186 -20.95 13.62 -1.56
CA LEU A 186 -20.40 14.10 -2.83
C LEU A 186 -19.59 13.02 -3.55
N ARG A 187 -18.86 12.17 -2.82
CA ARG A 187 -18.14 11.00 -3.35
C ARG A 187 -19.08 9.94 -3.92
N ALA A 188 -20.17 9.63 -3.20
CA ALA A 188 -21.19 8.72 -3.70
C ALA A 188 -21.87 9.30 -4.94
N TRP A 189 -22.23 10.57 -4.92
CA TRP A 189 -22.89 11.25 -6.05
C TRP A 189 -22.02 11.29 -7.30
N ILE A 190 -20.76 11.69 -7.19
CA ILE A 190 -19.88 11.75 -8.36
C ILE A 190 -19.70 10.35 -8.96
N ALA A 191 -19.67 9.29 -8.14
CA ALA A 191 -19.58 7.91 -8.64
C ALA A 191 -20.80 7.48 -9.48
N SER A 192 -22.04 7.87 -9.13
CA SER A 192 -23.22 7.61 -9.99
C SER A 192 -23.36 8.57 -11.16
N TYR A 193 -22.79 9.76 -11.06
CA TYR A 193 -22.87 10.77 -12.10
C TYR A 193 -21.94 10.49 -13.28
N LEU A 194 -20.70 10.04 -13.07
CA LEU A 194 -19.73 9.83 -14.16
C LEU A 194 -20.23 8.88 -15.28
N PRO A 195 -20.92 7.75 -14.99
CA PRO A 195 -21.50 6.88 -16.02
C PRO A 195 -22.66 7.49 -16.82
N THR A 196 -23.12 8.71 -16.48
CA THR A 196 -24.15 9.44 -17.24
C THR A 196 -23.55 10.36 -18.30
N ILE A 197 -22.23 10.58 -18.26
CA ILE A 197 -21.53 11.39 -19.26
C ILE A 197 -21.43 10.60 -20.56
N SER A 198 -21.74 11.25 -21.69
CA SER A 198 -21.61 10.63 -23.02
C SER A 198 -20.19 10.10 -23.23
N ASP A 199 -20.09 8.89 -23.80
CA ASP A 199 -18.87 8.10 -24.06
C ASP A 199 -18.30 7.34 -22.85
N MET A 200 -18.77 7.61 -21.62
CA MET A 200 -18.31 6.87 -20.44
C MET A 200 -19.08 5.58 -20.19
N GLU A 201 -20.36 5.53 -20.57
CA GLU A 201 -21.22 4.34 -20.34
C GLU A 201 -20.63 3.07 -20.93
N GLU A 202 -20.13 3.11 -22.18
CA GLU A 202 -19.47 1.96 -22.82
C GLU A 202 -18.19 1.54 -22.07
N LYS A 203 -17.40 2.51 -21.59
CA LYS A 203 -16.18 2.23 -20.82
C LYS A 203 -16.50 1.56 -19.48
N PHE A 204 -17.53 2.02 -18.79
CA PHE A 204 -17.98 1.40 -17.55
C PHE A 204 -18.54 0.00 -17.78
N ASN A 205 -19.28 -0.22 -18.87
CA ASN A 205 -19.79 -1.55 -19.24
C ASN A 205 -18.69 -2.55 -19.60
N ALA A 206 -17.52 -2.08 -20.03
CA ALA A 206 -16.35 -2.93 -20.31
C ALA A 206 -15.59 -3.37 -19.04
N VAL A 207 -15.85 -2.72 -17.89
CA VAL A 207 -15.20 -3.10 -16.61
C VAL A 207 -15.87 -4.34 -16.05
N LYS A 208 -15.05 -5.35 -15.72
CA LYS A 208 -15.54 -6.56 -15.04
C LYS A 208 -16.03 -6.20 -13.63
N PRO A 209 -17.26 -6.57 -13.26
CA PRO A 209 -17.80 -6.22 -11.95
C PRO A 209 -17.14 -7.03 -10.84
N VAL A 210 -17.01 -6.41 -9.66
CA VAL A 210 -16.82 -7.07 -8.38
C VAL A 210 -18.14 -7.70 -7.96
N ASN A 211 -18.10 -9.02 -7.75
CA ASN A 211 -19.23 -9.81 -7.28
C ASN A 211 -18.77 -10.66 -6.09
N THR A 212 -19.01 -10.16 -4.87
CA THR A 212 -18.70 -10.89 -3.65
C THR A 212 -19.80 -11.85 -3.22
N LYS A 213 -20.99 -11.78 -3.84
CA LYS A 213 -22.13 -12.67 -3.54
C LYS A 213 -21.86 -14.10 -4.02
N ASP A 214 -21.22 -14.23 -5.18
CA ASP A 214 -20.99 -15.52 -5.83
C ASP A 214 -19.60 -16.11 -5.52
N MET A 215 -18.81 -15.45 -4.66
CA MET A 215 -17.52 -15.95 -4.19
C MET A 215 -17.69 -16.91 -3.02
N GLU A 216 -16.76 -17.85 -2.88
CA GLU A 216 -16.68 -18.71 -1.69
C GLU A 216 -16.34 -17.88 -0.45
N ASP A 217 -17.11 -18.06 0.63
CA ASP A 217 -16.96 -17.30 1.88
C ASP A 217 -15.57 -17.47 2.51
N GLU A 218 -14.95 -18.65 2.39
CA GLU A 218 -13.59 -18.91 2.89
C GLU A 218 -12.56 -18.06 2.14
N TYR A 219 -12.65 -18.05 0.81
CA TYR A 219 -11.79 -17.23 -0.05
C TYR A 219 -11.94 -15.74 0.25
N LEU A 220 -13.18 -15.27 0.31
CA LEU A 220 -13.50 -13.88 0.57
C LEU A 220 -13.06 -13.45 1.97
N SER A 221 -13.20 -14.33 2.97
CA SER A 221 -12.72 -14.11 4.34
C SER A 221 -11.23 -13.85 4.39
N LEU A 222 -10.43 -14.62 3.66
CA LEU A 222 -8.97 -14.43 3.61
C LEU A 222 -8.60 -13.09 2.97
N ILE A 223 -9.18 -12.77 1.81
CA ILE A 223 -8.95 -11.48 1.12
C ILE A 223 -9.38 -10.31 2.03
N ALA A 224 -10.51 -10.45 2.70
CA ALA A 224 -11.05 -9.40 3.52
C ALA A 224 -10.22 -9.18 4.80
N GLN A 225 -9.69 -10.25 5.42
CA GLN A 225 -8.74 -10.16 6.53
C GLN A 225 -7.46 -9.43 6.12
N ILE A 226 -6.89 -9.77 4.96
CA ILE A 226 -5.68 -9.14 4.40
C ILE A 226 -5.86 -7.63 4.20
N THR A 227 -7.04 -7.21 3.74
CA THR A 227 -7.33 -5.80 3.38
C THR A 227 -7.76 -4.98 4.58
N CYS A 228 -8.64 -5.54 5.42
CA CYS A 228 -9.15 -4.85 6.60
C CYS A 228 -8.09 -4.77 7.71
N GLY A 229 -7.22 -5.77 7.84
CA GLY A 229 -6.08 -5.73 8.76
C GLY A 229 -5.16 -4.54 8.50
N ASP A 230 -4.82 -4.28 7.23
CA ASP A 230 -4.03 -3.11 6.84
C ASP A 230 -4.72 -1.79 7.19
N ARG A 231 -6.03 -1.71 6.92
CA ARG A 231 -6.81 -0.50 7.23
C ARG A 231 -6.84 -0.22 8.73
N MET A 232 -7.02 -1.24 9.55
CA MET A 232 -6.98 -1.13 11.02
C MET A 232 -5.58 -0.80 11.55
N LEU A 233 -4.52 -1.26 10.89
CA LEU A 233 -3.14 -0.87 11.22
C LEU A 233 -2.86 0.57 10.82
N ALA A 234 -3.32 1.00 9.64
CA ALA A 234 -3.19 2.37 9.16
C ALA A 234 -3.92 3.37 10.07
N SER A 235 -5.09 3.01 10.61
CA SER A 235 -5.84 3.88 11.52
C SER A 235 -5.16 4.09 12.89
N LYS A 236 -4.20 3.24 13.25
CA LYS A 236 -3.37 3.37 14.46
C LYS A 236 -2.10 4.19 14.23
N LYS A 237 -1.75 4.52 12.98
CA LYS A 237 -0.58 5.36 12.69
C LYS A 237 -0.88 6.81 13.07
N PRO A 238 0.06 7.55 13.67
CA PRO A 238 -0.12 8.97 13.96
C PRO A 238 -0.39 9.74 12.67
N THR A 239 -1.47 10.53 12.62
CA THR A 239 -1.83 11.41 11.48
C THR A 239 -0.86 12.57 11.29
N GLU A 240 -0.01 12.78 12.28
CA GLU A 240 0.97 13.84 12.37
C GLU A 240 2.33 13.26 12.74
N VAL A 241 3.35 13.60 11.97
CA VAL A 241 4.74 13.20 12.25
C VAL A 241 5.43 14.36 12.92
N GLY A 242 5.82 14.18 14.18
CA GLY A 242 6.77 15.07 14.85
C GLY A 242 8.11 15.01 14.12
N ASN A 243 8.50 16.11 13.48
CA ASN A 243 9.74 16.17 12.73
C ASN A 243 10.88 16.56 13.68
N GLU A 244 11.90 15.70 13.77
CA GLU A 244 13.16 16.02 14.46
C GLU A 244 14.08 16.70 13.44
N PHE A 245 14.58 17.89 13.73
CA PHE A 245 15.41 18.68 12.82
C PHE A 245 16.55 19.40 13.54
N ASN A 246 17.68 19.48 12.85
CA ASN A 246 18.77 20.36 13.22
C ASN A 246 18.35 21.84 13.14
N ARG A 247 19.11 22.73 13.78
CA ARG A 247 18.84 24.17 13.79
C ARG A 247 18.42 24.71 12.40
N PRO A 248 17.20 25.26 12.26
CA PRO A 248 16.66 25.66 10.98
C PRO A 248 17.33 26.94 10.47
N ARG A 249 17.55 27.03 9.16
CA ARG A 249 18.02 28.25 8.49
C ARG A 249 16.82 29.01 7.96
N ILE A 250 16.51 30.14 8.59
CA ILE A 250 15.35 30.97 8.26
C ILE A 250 15.76 32.06 7.26
N ASN A 251 14.91 32.31 6.28
CA ASN A 251 14.99 33.42 5.34
C ASN A 251 13.57 33.93 5.07
N HIS A 252 13.19 35.07 5.64
CA HIS A 252 11.84 35.64 5.64
C HIS A 252 10.76 34.59 5.98
N SER A 253 9.94 34.20 5.01
CA SER A 253 8.86 33.21 5.14
C SER A 253 9.29 31.79 4.79
N SER A 254 10.59 31.53 4.64
CA SER A 254 11.11 30.20 4.31
C SER A 254 12.07 29.69 5.37
N ALA A 255 11.92 28.42 5.72
CA ALA A 255 12.84 27.71 6.60
C ALA A 255 13.45 26.53 5.84
N ARG A 256 14.78 26.44 5.85
CA ARG A 256 15.50 25.24 5.42
C ARG A 256 15.85 24.43 6.66
N MET A 257 15.41 23.18 6.68
CA MET A 257 15.56 22.27 7.81
C MET A 257 16.18 20.97 7.35
N ASP A 258 17.10 20.43 8.14
CA ASP A 258 17.69 19.11 7.90
C ASP A 258 17.21 18.17 9.00
N SER A 259 16.47 17.13 8.62
CA SER A 259 15.91 16.17 9.56
C SER A 259 17.01 15.32 10.21
N GLU A 260 16.93 15.14 11.53
CA GLU A 260 17.89 14.33 12.29
C GLU A 260 17.77 12.86 11.90
N ARG A 261 16.53 12.36 11.84
CA ARG A 261 16.18 11.01 11.40
C ARG A 261 15.54 11.03 10.02
N PHE A 262 15.80 9.98 9.25
CA PHE A 262 15.19 9.81 7.93
C PHE A 262 13.71 9.39 8.03
N GLN A 263 13.31 8.72 9.12
CA GLN A 263 11.92 8.30 9.34
C GLN A 263 10.99 9.49 9.63
N THR A 264 11.47 10.54 10.30
CA THR A 264 10.69 11.73 10.65
C THR A 264 10.92 12.89 9.69
N ARG A 265 11.37 12.60 8.47
CA ARG A 265 11.70 13.64 7.48
C ARG A 265 10.46 14.32 6.92
N PHE A 266 10.59 15.60 6.57
CA PHE A 266 9.54 16.32 5.87
C PHE A 266 9.29 15.73 4.48
N VAL A 267 8.03 15.68 4.05
CA VAL A 267 7.62 15.11 2.75
C VAL A 267 7.28 16.24 1.77
N LYS A 268 7.65 16.09 0.49
CA LYS A 268 7.39 17.14 -0.50
C LYS A 268 5.89 17.39 -0.66
N LYS A 269 5.49 18.67 -0.51
CA LYS A 269 4.12 19.19 -0.51
C LYS A 269 3.30 18.92 0.77
N SER A 270 3.88 18.33 1.82
CA SER A 270 3.15 18.16 3.08
C SER A 270 2.87 19.52 3.75
N ALA A 271 1.71 19.62 4.40
CA ALA A 271 1.43 20.71 5.32
C ALA A 271 2.33 20.55 6.56
N VAL A 272 2.85 21.66 7.07
CA VAL A 272 3.71 21.68 8.25
C VAL A 272 3.20 22.76 9.19
N THR A 273 3.02 22.40 10.46
CA THR A 273 2.70 23.31 11.55
C THR A 273 3.94 23.47 12.42
N PHE A 274 4.40 24.70 12.57
CA PHE A 274 5.50 25.08 13.44
C PHE A 274 4.96 25.58 14.77
N THR A 275 5.62 25.21 15.87
CA THR A 275 5.50 25.94 17.12
C THR A 275 6.69 26.91 17.19
N VAL A 276 6.41 28.21 17.20
CA VAL A 276 7.44 29.25 17.21
C VAL A 276 7.34 30.10 18.46
N HIS A 277 8.50 30.59 18.89
CA HIS A 277 8.65 31.56 19.96
C HIS A 277 9.20 32.85 19.38
N ASP A 278 8.51 33.98 19.61
CA ASP A 278 9.01 35.28 19.20
C ASP A 278 9.97 35.91 20.23
N ASP A 279 10.58 37.04 19.87
CA ASP A 279 11.50 37.76 20.76
C ASP A 279 10.84 38.30 22.04
N SER A 280 9.49 38.34 22.09
CA SER A 280 8.72 38.83 23.25
C SER A 280 8.40 37.75 24.28
N GLY A 281 8.67 36.48 23.97
CA GLY A 281 8.34 35.36 24.84
C GLY A 281 7.08 34.59 24.44
N ALA A 282 6.35 35.04 23.42
CA ALA A 282 5.06 34.47 23.05
C ALA A 282 5.23 33.22 22.18
N ILE A 283 4.51 32.16 22.53
CA ILE A 283 4.50 30.90 21.79
C ILE A 283 3.21 30.83 20.97
N PHE A 284 3.33 30.61 19.66
CA PHE A 284 2.18 30.45 18.78
C PHE A 284 2.49 29.51 17.61
N GLN A 285 1.43 29.06 16.93
CA GLN A 285 1.53 28.15 15.80
C GLN A 285 1.58 28.89 14.47
N VAL A 286 2.48 28.45 13.59
CA VAL A 286 2.62 28.97 12.22
C VAL A 286 2.46 27.84 11.23
N HIS A 287 1.56 28.02 10.27
CA HIS A 287 1.32 27.04 9.22
C HIS A 287 2.23 27.29 8.02
N GLY A 288 2.56 26.21 7.31
CA GLY A 288 3.41 26.24 6.14
C GLY A 288 3.30 24.97 5.30
N ARG A 289 4.09 24.93 4.24
CA ARG A 289 4.13 23.79 3.31
C ARG A 289 5.55 23.49 2.85
N ALA A 290 5.91 22.20 2.86
CA ALA A 290 7.19 21.75 2.32
C ALA A 290 7.18 21.91 0.79
N VAL A 291 7.91 22.90 0.27
CA VAL A 291 7.91 23.23 -1.17
C VAL A 291 8.96 22.44 -1.94
N ASP A 292 10.08 22.14 -1.29
CA ASP A 292 11.13 21.30 -1.86
C ASP A 292 11.73 20.40 -0.80
N VAL A 293 12.02 19.15 -1.17
CA VAL A 293 12.59 18.15 -0.27
C VAL A 293 13.60 17.34 -1.08
N GLN A 294 14.82 17.24 -0.55
CA GLN A 294 15.91 16.46 -1.10
C GLN A 294 16.56 15.66 0.04
N GLY A 295 16.27 14.37 0.09
CA GLY A 295 16.76 13.50 1.16
C GLY A 295 16.23 13.92 2.53
N ARG A 296 17.13 14.32 3.44
CA ARG A 296 16.80 14.85 4.77
C ARG A 296 16.61 16.37 4.79
N SER A 297 16.99 17.07 3.71
CA SER A 297 16.91 18.52 3.63
C SER A 297 15.57 18.94 3.03
N ALA A 298 14.87 19.84 3.71
CA ALA A 298 13.59 20.35 3.27
C ALA A 298 13.58 21.88 3.29
N LYS A 299 13.01 22.49 2.25
CA LYS A 299 12.64 23.90 2.22
C LYS A 299 11.13 24.00 2.45
N ILE A 300 10.76 24.67 3.53
CA ILE A 300 9.37 24.86 3.94
C ILE A 300 9.04 26.34 3.79
N ARG A 301 7.90 26.64 3.16
CA ARG A 301 7.38 28.00 3.03
C ARG A 301 6.23 28.17 4.02
N ALA A 302 6.42 29.06 4.99
CA ALA A 302 5.40 29.46 5.96
C ALA A 302 4.44 30.50 5.36
N GLU A 303 3.24 30.56 5.91
CA GLU A 303 2.21 31.55 5.55
C GLU A 303 2.51 32.94 6.10
N MET A 304 3.37 33.04 7.12
CA MET A 304 3.86 34.28 7.70
C MET A 304 5.39 34.32 7.81
N THR A 305 5.92 35.48 8.18
CA THR A 305 7.37 35.64 8.41
C THR A 305 7.83 34.84 9.62
N LEU A 306 8.98 34.19 9.47
CA LEU A 306 9.67 33.45 10.53
C LEU A 306 10.86 34.24 11.08
N GLU A 307 11.14 35.44 10.57
CA GLU A 307 12.20 36.31 11.08
C GLU A 307 11.87 36.82 12.50
N GLY A 308 12.91 36.86 13.35
CA GLY A 308 12.75 37.16 14.78
C GLY A 308 11.97 36.09 15.54
N LYS A 309 11.92 34.85 15.02
CA LYS A 309 11.24 33.72 15.65
C LYS A 309 12.16 32.51 15.75
N THR A 310 12.12 31.85 16.89
CA THR A 310 12.80 30.58 17.12
C THR A 310 11.79 29.46 16.95
N ILE A 311 12.06 28.52 16.04
CA ILE A 311 11.19 27.36 15.82
C ILE A 311 11.56 26.30 16.86
N ILE A 312 10.59 25.95 17.71
CA ILE A 312 10.75 24.97 18.81
C ILE A 312 10.48 23.56 18.31
N SER A 313 9.41 23.40 17.54
CA SER A 313 9.00 22.11 16.99
C SER A 313 8.32 22.31 15.64
N ALA A 314 8.31 21.25 14.85
CA ALA A 314 7.64 21.18 13.58
C ALA A 314 6.92 19.85 13.51
N VAL A 315 5.66 19.90 13.10
CA VAL A 315 4.81 18.73 12.91
C VAL A 315 4.31 18.78 11.48
N SER A 316 4.62 17.74 10.71
CA SER A 316 4.10 17.61 9.36
C SER A 316 2.86 16.74 9.38
N ALA A 317 1.81 17.15 8.67
CA ALA A 317 0.71 16.26 8.36
C ALA A 317 1.29 15.05 7.61
N ASP A 318 0.95 13.84 8.08
CA ASP A 318 1.36 12.59 7.45
C ASP A 318 0.54 12.40 6.17
N ASP A 319 0.80 13.24 5.16
CA ASP A 319 0.28 13.10 3.80
C ASP A 319 1.07 11.98 3.10
N GLN A 320 1.11 10.78 3.72
CA GLN A 320 1.68 9.61 3.07
C GLN A 320 0.84 9.34 1.85
N ARG A 321 1.36 9.77 0.70
CA ARG A 321 0.94 9.19 -0.56
C ARG A 321 1.01 7.69 -0.41
N VAL A 322 -0.12 7.02 -0.67
CA VAL A 322 -0.22 5.58 -0.82
C VAL A 322 1.05 5.10 -1.55
N THR A 323 1.83 4.27 -0.87
CA THR A 323 3.08 3.77 -1.43
C THR A 323 2.77 2.92 -2.66
N GLU A 324 3.71 2.80 -3.60
CA GLU A 324 3.48 1.96 -4.79
C GLU A 324 3.21 0.49 -4.39
N ALA A 325 3.76 0.04 -3.26
CA ALA A 325 3.46 -1.29 -2.71
C ALA A 325 2.00 -1.42 -2.24
N GLU A 326 1.49 -0.44 -1.49
CA GLU A 326 0.07 -0.40 -1.07
C GLU A 326 -0.86 -0.27 -2.28
N ARG A 327 -0.49 0.52 -3.28
CA ARG A 327 -1.23 0.65 -4.53
C ARG A 327 -1.27 -0.66 -5.30
N GLN A 328 -0.13 -1.31 -5.52
CA GLN A 328 -0.07 -2.57 -6.24
C GLN A 328 -0.85 -3.67 -5.50
N LYS A 329 -0.82 -3.66 -4.17
CA LYS A 329 -1.64 -4.55 -3.35
C LYS A 329 -3.13 -4.29 -3.57
N ALA A 330 -3.58 -3.03 -3.50
CA ALA A 330 -4.98 -2.67 -3.74
C ALA A 330 -5.46 -3.09 -5.15
N ILE A 331 -4.63 -2.89 -6.18
CA ILE A 331 -4.90 -3.35 -7.55
C ILE A 331 -5.02 -4.88 -7.60
N THR A 332 -4.09 -5.60 -6.99
CA THR A 332 -4.08 -7.07 -6.99
C THR A 332 -5.34 -7.63 -6.31
N ILE A 333 -5.74 -7.03 -5.18
CA ILE A 333 -6.99 -7.39 -4.50
C ILE A 333 -8.21 -7.09 -5.36
N LEU A 334 -8.26 -5.91 -6.00
CA LEU A 334 -9.37 -5.56 -6.89
C LEU A 334 -9.49 -6.56 -8.05
N LEU A 335 -8.38 -6.92 -8.68
CA LEU A 335 -8.36 -7.92 -9.76
C LEU A 335 -8.85 -9.29 -9.28
N ALA A 336 -8.50 -9.69 -8.04
CA ALA A 336 -9.01 -10.92 -7.44
C ALA A 336 -10.53 -10.84 -7.20
N LEU A 337 -11.02 -9.70 -6.69
CA LEU A 337 -12.45 -9.46 -6.49
C LEU A 337 -13.24 -9.33 -7.80
N GLN A 338 -12.59 -9.01 -8.91
CA GLN A 338 -13.17 -9.06 -10.24
C GLN A 338 -13.05 -10.46 -10.87
N GLY A 339 -12.38 -11.40 -10.21
CA GLY A 339 -12.09 -12.73 -10.75
C GLY A 339 -11.22 -12.69 -12.00
N HIS A 340 -10.33 -11.69 -12.14
CA HIS A 340 -9.31 -11.67 -13.18
C HIS A 340 -8.10 -12.54 -12.83
N ILE A 341 -7.84 -12.70 -11.53
CA ILE A 341 -6.80 -13.56 -10.99
C ILE A 341 -7.36 -14.33 -9.81
N ASP A 342 -6.83 -15.51 -9.56
CA ASP A 342 -6.97 -16.15 -8.26
C ASP A 342 -5.66 -16.00 -7.48
N LEU A 343 -5.71 -15.33 -6.33
CA LEU A 343 -4.54 -15.18 -5.45
C LEU A 343 -3.94 -16.52 -5.01
N PHE A 344 -4.77 -17.55 -4.81
CA PHE A 344 -4.33 -18.84 -4.28
C PHE A 344 -4.09 -19.90 -5.38
N GLU A 345 -4.15 -19.52 -6.66
CA GLU A 345 -3.51 -20.31 -7.72
C GLU A 345 -1.99 -20.33 -7.53
N ASN A 346 -1.40 -19.25 -6.99
CA ASN A 346 0.01 -19.23 -6.68
C ASN A 346 0.31 -20.20 -5.52
N PRO A 347 1.19 -21.20 -5.73
CA PRO A 347 1.42 -22.26 -4.73
C PRO A 347 2.03 -21.73 -3.43
N PHE A 348 2.81 -20.64 -3.49
CA PHE A 348 3.38 -20.02 -2.28
C PHE A 348 2.31 -19.26 -1.49
N LEU A 349 1.46 -18.50 -2.17
CA LEU A 349 0.34 -17.82 -1.50
C LEU A 349 -0.63 -18.84 -0.90
N LYS A 350 -0.94 -19.91 -1.63
CA LYS A 350 -1.76 -21.01 -1.11
C LYS A 350 -1.13 -21.65 0.14
N CYS A 351 0.15 -22.01 0.08
CA CYS A 351 0.85 -22.62 1.22
C CYS A 351 0.93 -21.68 2.45
N ILE A 352 1.09 -20.37 2.24
CA ILE A 352 1.22 -19.38 3.32
C ILE A 352 -0.14 -19.03 3.95
N PHE A 353 -1.17 -18.83 3.15
CA PHE A 353 -2.47 -18.29 3.60
C PHE A 353 -3.56 -19.36 3.77
N VAL A 354 -3.41 -20.51 3.13
CA VAL A 354 -4.37 -21.62 3.17
C VAL A 354 -3.62 -22.92 3.51
N PRO A 355 -3.14 -23.08 4.75
CA PRO A 355 -2.43 -24.28 5.14
C PRO A 355 -3.36 -25.50 5.00
N GLN A 356 -2.96 -26.46 4.18
CA GLN A 356 -3.67 -27.72 3.97
C GLN A 356 -2.75 -28.88 4.34
N ASP A 357 -3.31 -29.91 4.99
CA ASP A 357 -2.55 -31.09 5.42
C ASP A 357 -1.92 -31.85 4.24
N GLU A 358 -2.56 -31.83 3.05
CA GLU A 358 -2.10 -32.52 1.84
C GLU A 358 -1.71 -31.56 0.69
N PHE A 359 -1.01 -30.46 1.00
CA PHE A 359 -0.51 -29.56 -0.05
C PHE A 359 0.60 -30.21 -0.90
N LYS A 360 0.50 -30.11 -2.23
CA LYS A 360 1.53 -30.55 -3.17
C LYS A 360 2.02 -29.39 -4.03
N TRP A 361 3.34 -29.30 -4.18
CA TRP A 361 3.96 -28.36 -5.11
C TRP A 361 3.68 -28.76 -6.57
N PRO A 362 3.62 -27.80 -7.51
CA PRO A 362 3.45 -28.10 -8.93
C PRO A 362 4.50 -29.07 -9.47
N GLU A 363 4.12 -29.97 -10.37
CA GLU A 363 5.03 -30.97 -10.95
C GLU A 363 6.19 -30.35 -11.74
N GLU A 364 6.02 -29.14 -12.28
CA GLU A 364 7.07 -28.40 -12.98
C GLU A 364 8.23 -27.97 -12.05
N PHE A 365 8.05 -28.06 -10.73
CA PHE A 365 9.07 -27.69 -9.77
C PHE A 365 10.04 -28.86 -9.60
N ILE A 366 11.14 -28.81 -10.37
CA ILE A 366 12.22 -29.81 -10.30
C ILE A 366 12.71 -29.93 -8.86
N SER A 367 12.52 -31.11 -8.27
CA SER A 367 12.95 -31.46 -6.92
C SER A 367 14.18 -32.36 -7.01
N SER A 368 15.22 -32.02 -6.26
CA SER A 368 16.41 -32.86 -6.11
C SER A 368 16.77 -32.97 -4.64
N ASP A 369 17.14 -34.17 -4.22
CA ASP A 369 17.67 -34.45 -2.87
C ASP A 369 19.17 -34.15 -2.78
N THR A 370 19.84 -33.85 -3.89
CA THR A 370 21.24 -33.45 -3.90
C THR A 370 21.39 -31.98 -3.53
N ILE A 371 22.11 -31.72 -2.44
CA ILE A 371 22.44 -30.38 -1.98
C ILE A 371 23.82 -29.99 -2.54
N PRO A 372 23.96 -28.83 -3.20
CA PRO A 372 25.26 -28.31 -3.62
C PRO A 372 26.27 -28.13 -2.48
N ASP A 373 27.56 -28.26 -2.81
CA ASP A 373 28.65 -28.07 -1.84
C ASP A 373 28.70 -26.64 -1.30
N VAL A 374 28.75 -26.52 0.03
CA VAL A 374 28.80 -25.22 0.71
C VAL A 374 30.20 -24.62 0.61
N GLN A 375 30.31 -23.46 -0.01
CA GLN A 375 31.55 -22.71 -0.22
C GLN A 375 31.91 -21.86 1.01
N SER A 376 32.10 -22.48 2.19
CA SER A 376 32.53 -21.77 3.39
C SER A 376 33.05 -22.69 4.50
N ASP A 377 34.31 -22.50 4.91
CA ASP A 377 34.95 -23.29 5.98
C ASP A 377 34.70 -22.75 7.40
N ARG A 378 33.95 -21.64 7.54
CA ARG A 378 33.84 -20.88 8.81
C ARG A 378 32.44 -20.92 9.44
N LEU A 379 31.53 -21.74 8.93
CA LEU A 379 30.18 -21.85 9.48
C LEU A 379 30.17 -22.80 10.67
N ASN A 380 29.42 -22.44 11.71
CA ASN A 380 29.09 -23.41 12.76
C ASN A 380 28.02 -24.41 12.26
N PRO A 381 27.77 -25.53 12.98
CA PRO A 381 26.83 -26.55 12.52
C PRO A 381 25.41 -26.05 12.22
N SER A 382 24.87 -25.11 13.01
CA SER A 382 23.51 -24.59 12.77
C SER A 382 23.44 -23.65 11.56
N GLN A 383 24.49 -22.85 11.34
CA GLN A 383 24.63 -22.01 10.15
C GLN A 383 24.82 -22.87 8.90
N LEU A 384 25.62 -23.94 8.97
CA LEU A 384 25.81 -24.89 7.88
C LEU A 384 24.47 -25.55 7.49
N GLN A 385 23.74 -26.08 8.47
CA GLN A 385 22.41 -26.65 8.25
C GLN A 385 21.44 -25.64 7.62
N ALA A 386 21.47 -24.38 8.06
CA ALA A 386 20.66 -23.32 7.46
C ALA A 386 21.01 -23.11 5.98
N VAL A 387 22.30 -23.05 5.63
CA VAL A 387 22.75 -22.90 4.24
C VAL A 387 22.37 -24.12 3.39
N GLU A 388 22.56 -25.34 3.89
CA GLU A 388 22.17 -26.58 3.20
C GLU A 388 20.67 -26.58 2.87
N ARG A 389 19.83 -26.19 3.84
CA ARG A 389 18.38 -26.05 3.64
C ARG A 389 18.02 -24.96 2.65
N MET A 390 18.76 -23.84 2.63
CA MET A 390 18.57 -22.80 1.61
C MET A 390 18.99 -23.26 0.20
N LEU A 391 20.02 -24.11 0.08
CA LEU A 391 20.49 -24.65 -1.20
C LEU A 391 19.62 -25.80 -1.73
N SER A 392 18.98 -26.56 -0.85
CA SER A 392 18.10 -27.67 -1.19
C SER A 392 16.99 -27.22 -2.16
N THR A 393 16.74 -28.02 -3.21
CA THR A 393 15.60 -27.80 -4.11
C THR A 393 14.46 -28.78 -3.84
N SER A 394 14.53 -29.52 -2.73
CA SER A 394 13.50 -30.46 -2.32
C SER A 394 12.18 -29.75 -2.04
N ASN A 395 11.07 -30.45 -2.29
CA ASN A 395 9.72 -29.96 -2.01
C ASN A 395 9.49 -29.62 -0.52
N SER A 396 10.21 -30.26 0.41
CA SER A 396 10.16 -29.94 1.84
C SER A 396 10.87 -28.63 2.20
N ASP A 397 11.76 -28.13 1.33
CA ASP A 397 12.58 -26.95 1.56
C ASP A 397 12.25 -25.80 0.58
N ARG A 398 11.05 -25.79 -0.04
CA ARG A 398 10.60 -24.70 -0.93
C ARG A 398 10.35 -23.40 -0.16
N ILE A 399 9.89 -23.52 1.08
CA ILE A 399 9.78 -22.42 2.03
C ILE A 399 10.65 -22.79 3.23
N VAL A 400 11.69 -22.01 3.47
CA VAL A 400 12.62 -22.21 4.58
C VAL A 400 12.50 -21.05 5.55
N ILE A 401 12.35 -21.34 6.84
CA ILE A 401 12.33 -20.32 7.90
C ILE A 401 13.56 -20.54 8.79
N ILE A 402 14.40 -19.52 8.90
CA ILE A 402 15.62 -19.51 9.70
C ILE A 402 15.46 -18.48 10.80
N GLN A 403 15.42 -18.95 12.04
CA GLN A 403 15.42 -18.09 13.22
C GLN A 403 16.87 -17.76 13.64
N GLY A 404 17.19 -16.48 13.74
CA GLY A 404 18.52 -15.99 14.09
C GLY A 404 18.51 -14.90 15.17
N PRO A 405 18.73 -15.25 16.45
CA PRO A 405 18.91 -14.28 17.53
C PRO A 405 19.99 -13.22 17.25
N PRO A 406 20.01 -12.09 17.99
CA PRO A 406 21.00 -11.04 17.75
C PRO A 406 22.43 -11.58 17.85
N GLY A 407 23.29 -11.19 16.91
CA GLY A 407 24.70 -11.60 16.90
C GLY A 407 25.00 -13.01 16.36
N THR A 408 24.00 -13.78 15.94
CA THR A 408 24.18 -15.16 15.43
C THR A 408 24.70 -15.25 13.98
N GLY A 409 24.95 -14.12 13.33
CA GLY A 409 25.52 -14.08 11.99
C GLY A 409 24.53 -14.39 10.86
N LYS A 410 23.26 -13.96 10.97
CA LYS A 410 22.24 -14.09 9.91
C LYS A 410 22.75 -13.68 8.51
N THR A 411 23.39 -12.52 8.42
CA THR A 411 23.96 -12.01 7.16
C THR A 411 25.18 -12.80 6.69
N THR A 412 25.89 -13.51 7.58
CA THR A 412 26.94 -14.46 7.21
C THR A 412 26.34 -15.70 6.55
N VAL A 413 25.20 -16.22 7.06
CA VAL A 413 24.45 -17.32 6.43
C VAL A 413 24.00 -16.93 5.03
N ILE A 414 23.45 -15.72 4.86
CA ILE A 414 23.04 -15.20 3.54
C ILE A 414 24.23 -15.15 2.57
N ALA A 415 25.38 -14.60 3.00
CA ALA A 415 26.56 -14.51 2.15
C ALA A 415 27.09 -15.89 1.74
N ALA A 416 27.13 -16.85 2.68
CA ALA A 416 27.57 -18.22 2.39
C ALA A 416 26.61 -18.94 1.44
N PHE A 417 25.30 -18.77 1.63
CA PHE A 417 24.28 -19.28 0.69
C PHE A 417 24.50 -18.71 -0.71
N VAL A 418 24.64 -17.39 -0.85
CA VAL A 418 24.82 -16.74 -2.16
C VAL A 418 26.07 -17.26 -2.87
N CYS A 419 27.21 -17.32 -2.17
CA CYS A 419 28.46 -17.81 -2.76
C CYS A 419 28.32 -19.27 -3.22
N SER A 420 27.69 -20.12 -2.40
CA SER A 420 27.50 -21.53 -2.71
C SER A 420 26.52 -21.75 -3.87
N ALA A 421 25.40 -21.01 -3.87
CA ALA A 421 24.37 -21.11 -4.91
C ALA A 421 24.91 -20.68 -6.27
N VAL A 422 25.60 -19.53 -6.33
CA VAL A 422 26.18 -19.01 -7.59
C VAL A 422 27.32 -19.90 -8.08
N ALA A 423 28.16 -20.43 -7.18
CA ALA A 423 29.19 -21.41 -7.55
C ALA A 423 28.59 -22.70 -8.13
N ALA A 424 27.41 -23.11 -7.66
CA ALA A 424 26.63 -24.22 -8.20
C ALA A 424 25.87 -23.90 -9.50
N GLY A 425 26.05 -22.70 -10.07
CA GLY A 425 25.38 -22.26 -11.30
C GLY A 425 23.95 -21.78 -11.12
N MET A 426 23.49 -21.58 -9.87
CA MET A 426 22.18 -21.00 -9.60
C MET A 426 22.21 -19.48 -9.88
N GLY A 427 21.16 -18.98 -10.52
CA GLY A 427 20.94 -17.55 -10.73
C GLY A 427 19.52 -17.14 -10.39
N GLY A 428 19.22 -15.85 -10.46
CA GLY A 428 17.89 -15.36 -10.14
C GLY A 428 17.62 -15.23 -8.65
N ILE A 429 18.67 -14.97 -7.87
CA ILE A 429 18.60 -14.83 -6.41
C ILE A 429 18.32 -13.38 -6.07
N TRP A 430 17.23 -13.12 -5.36
CA TRP A 430 16.88 -11.79 -4.89
C TRP A 430 16.92 -11.73 -3.37
N LEU A 431 17.74 -10.84 -2.85
CA LEU A 431 17.90 -10.60 -1.42
C LEU A 431 17.14 -9.34 -1.07
N VAL A 432 16.12 -9.47 -0.23
CA VAL A 432 15.26 -8.37 0.16
C VAL A 432 15.21 -8.18 1.66
N ALA A 433 14.90 -6.95 2.07
CA ALA A 433 14.59 -6.63 3.46
C ALA A 433 13.58 -5.49 3.53
N GLN A 434 13.04 -5.24 4.73
CA GLN A 434 12.06 -4.17 4.93
C GLN A 434 12.67 -2.77 4.72
N THR A 435 13.91 -2.57 5.17
CA THR A 435 14.57 -1.26 5.16
C THR A 435 15.79 -1.25 4.27
N ASN A 436 16.07 -0.11 3.64
CA ASN A 436 17.29 0.06 2.86
C ASN A 436 18.57 -0.15 3.70
N VAL A 437 18.52 0.10 5.01
CA VAL A 437 19.66 -0.13 5.92
C VAL A 437 19.97 -1.62 6.02
N ALA A 438 18.96 -2.47 6.19
CA ALA A 438 19.14 -3.91 6.20
C ALA A 438 19.68 -4.42 4.86
N VAL A 439 19.14 -3.95 3.73
CA VAL A 439 19.65 -4.30 2.39
C VAL A 439 21.12 -3.88 2.21
N LYS A 440 21.48 -2.69 2.71
CA LYS A 440 22.86 -2.21 2.71
C LYS A 440 23.78 -3.15 3.50
N ASN A 441 23.36 -3.61 4.68
CA ASN A 441 24.15 -4.52 5.50
C ASN A 441 24.43 -5.86 4.78
N ILE A 442 23.46 -6.36 4.00
CA ILE A 442 23.65 -7.53 3.13
C ILE A 442 24.72 -7.24 2.07
N ALA A 443 24.61 -6.10 1.37
CA ALA A 443 25.58 -5.70 0.35
C ALA A 443 27.01 -5.57 0.89
N GLU A 444 27.18 -4.96 2.07
CA GLU A 444 28.48 -4.85 2.75
C GLU A 444 29.06 -6.23 3.10
N LYS A 445 28.21 -7.20 3.48
CA LYS A 445 28.64 -8.57 3.75
C LYS A 445 29.06 -9.34 2.51
N LEU A 446 28.33 -9.21 1.40
CA LEU A 446 28.73 -9.78 0.12
C LEU A 446 30.07 -9.22 -0.36
N ALA A 447 30.24 -7.90 -0.24
CA ALA A 447 31.49 -7.25 -0.62
C ALA A 447 32.67 -7.69 0.28
N ALA A 448 32.43 -7.91 1.58
CA ALA A 448 33.46 -8.40 2.51
C ALA A 448 33.95 -9.83 2.21
N VAL A 449 33.14 -10.65 1.53
CA VAL A 449 33.55 -11.97 1.04
C VAL A 449 34.02 -11.95 -0.42
N ASN A 450 34.29 -10.74 -0.96
CA ASN A 450 34.70 -10.50 -2.35
C ASN A 450 33.68 -10.97 -3.40
N PHE A 451 32.41 -11.11 -3.04
CA PHE A 451 31.35 -11.41 -3.98
C PHE A 451 30.86 -10.10 -4.63
N THR A 452 31.07 -9.96 -5.94
CA THR A 452 30.78 -8.73 -6.71
C THR A 452 29.69 -8.90 -7.77
N ASP A 453 29.23 -10.14 -7.98
CA ASP A 453 28.18 -10.53 -8.92
C ASP A 453 26.77 -10.21 -8.37
N TRP A 454 26.57 -8.94 -8.00
CA TRP A 454 25.29 -8.45 -7.50
C TRP A 454 24.96 -7.04 -8.00
N ARG A 455 23.67 -6.71 -8.01
CA ARG A 455 23.16 -5.35 -8.29
C ARG A 455 22.14 -4.93 -7.24
N LEU A 456 22.23 -3.69 -6.78
CA LEU A 456 21.30 -3.12 -5.80
C LEU A 456 20.33 -2.15 -6.49
N LEU A 457 19.03 -2.42 -6.36
CA LEU A 457 17.97 -1.56 -6.85
C LEU A 457 17.46 -0.64 -5.73
N VAL A 458 17.49 0.67 -5.95
CA VAL A 458 17.04 1.68 -4.98
C VAL A 458 16.15 2.75 -5.60
N SER A 459 15.27 3.33 -4.78
CA SER A 459 14.51 4.51 -5.16
C SER A 459 15.46 5.70 -5.33
N THR A 460 15.19 6.54 -6.32
CA THR A 460 15.94 7.79 -6.56
C THR A 460 15.95 8.72 -5.33
N ASP A 461 14.91 8.68 -4.49
CA ASP A 461 14.83 9.52 -3.28
C ASP A 461 15.73 9.05 -2.11
N PHE A 462 16.32 7.86 -2.20
CA PHE A 462 17.13 7.27 -1.12
C PHE A 462 18.62 7.70 -1.15
N GLU A 463 19.06 8.38 -2.21
CA GLU A 463 20.47 8.69 -2.49
C GLU A 463 21.21 9.46 -1.37
N PHE A 464 20.50 10.32 -0.62
CA PHE A 464 21.15 11.23 0.33
C PHE A 464 21.61 10.59 1.64
N GLY A 465 21.02 9.47 2.07
CA GLY A 465 21.48 8.77 3.28
C GLY A 465 22.81 8.05 3.08
N TRP A 466 23.05 7.59 1.85
CA TRP A 466 24.19 6.75 1.53
C TRP A 466 25.46 7.57 1.26
N TYR A 467 25.32 8.70 0.56
CA TYR A 467 26.43 9.62 0.25
C TYR A 467 26.95 10.39 1.48
N VAL A 468 26.08 10.87 2.38
CA VAL A 468 26.52 11.71 3.51
C VAL A 468 27.21 10.88 4.60
N GLY A 469 26.73 9.66 4.84
CA GLY A 469 27.44 8.70 5.71
C GLY A 469 28.78 8.28 5.12
N CYS A 470 28.86 8.06 3.80
CA CYS A 470 30.12 7.76 3.14
C CYS A 470 31.07 8.95 3.14
N SER A 471 30.65 10.21 2.97
CA SER A 471 31.57 11.37 3.05
C SER A 471 32.14 11.57 4.45
N PHE A 472 31.37 11.33 5.52
CA PHE A 472 31.87 11.42 6.89
C PHE A 472 32.81 10.24 7.23
N PHE A 473 32.51 9.05 6.72
CA PHE A 473 33.38 7.88 6.85
C PHE A 473 34.60 7.93 5.92
N PHE A 474 34.53 8.65 4.79
CA PHE A 474 35.66 8.90 3.89
C PHE A 474 36.77 9.68 4.61
N LEU A 475 36.39 10.63 5.48
CA LEU A 475 37.34 11.40 6.28
C LEU A 475 37.99 10.54 7.39
N PHE A 476 37.27 9.57 7.95
CA PHE A 476 37.78 8.65 8.99
C PHE A 476 38.58 7.46 8.40
N ALA A 477 38.19 6.95 7.24
CA ALA A 477 38.84 5.81 6.57
C ALA A 477 40.18 6.19 5.94
N HIS A 478 40.41 7.47 5.62
CA HIS A 478 41.71 7.97 5.15
C HIS A 478 42.82 7.74 6.18
N THR A 479 42.48 7.69 7.48
CA THR A 479 43.42 7.45 8.58
C THR A 479 43.79 5.97 8.76
N ILE A 480 43.04 5.02 8.17
CA ILE A 480 43.23 3.55 8.39
C ILE A 480 43.50 2.77 7.08
N GLY A 481 43.47 3.41 5.90
CA GLY A 481 44.08 2.89 4.66
C GLY A 481 43.54 1.56 4.10
N ARG A 482 42.34 1.07 4.48
CA ARG A 482 41.87 -0.28 4.09
C ARG A 482 40.58 -0.43 3.28
N HIS A 483 39.83 0.65 2.95
CA HIS A 483 38.47 0.46 2.40
C HIS A 483 38.03 1.34 1.22
N GLU A 484 38.92 2.13 0.58
CA GLU A 484 38.50 3.03 -0.51
C GLU A 484 37.95 2.30 -1.76
N HIS A 485 38.51 1.12 -2.08
CA HIS A 485 38.08 0.31 -3.22
C HIS A 485 36.68 -0.30 -3.01
N LEU A 486 36.39 -0.76 -1.77
CA LEU A 486 35.11 -1.39 -1.42
C LEU A 486 33.92 -0.46 -1.71
N TYR A 487 34.03 0.83 -1.35
CA TYR A 487 32.97 1.82 -1.57
C TYR A 487 32.85 2.27 -3.04
N ARG A 488 33.94 2.27 -3.82
CA ARG A 488 33.87 2.51 -5.27
C ARG A 488 33.18 1.35 -6.00
N ASP A 489 33.44 0.12 -5.58
CA ASP A 489 32.84 -1.08 -6.17
C ASP A 489 31.37 -1.23 -5.78
N LEU A 490 31.01 -0.93 -4.52
CA LEU A 490 29.61 -0.81 -4.07
C LEU A 490 28.81 0.18 -4.93
N ASN A 491 29.40 1.33 -5.28
CA ASN A 491 28.72 2.36 -6.06
C ASN A 491 28.42 1.97 -7.52
N ARG A 492 29.25 1.13 -8.14
CA ARG A 492 29.06 0.65 -9.52
C ARG A 492 27.91 -0.33 -9.66
N ASN A 493 27.56 -1.01 -8.56
CA ASN A 493 26.50 -2.01 -8.54
C ASN A 493 25.12 -1.42 -8.22
N ILE A 494 25.00 -0.10 -8.01
CA ILE A 494 23.73 0.56 -7.68
C ILE A 494 23.00 0.95 -8.95
N ILE A 495 21.74 0.54 -9.07
CA ILE A 495 20.82 0.94 -10.14
C ILE A 495 19.64 1.67 -9.50
N ARG A 496 19.34 2.86 -10.02
CA ARG A 496 18.29 3.73 -9.47
C ARG A 496 16.99 3.55 -10.23
N SER A 497 15.87 3.84 -9.57
CA SER A 497 14.53 3.72 -10.19
C SER A 497 14.38 4.52 -11.49
N HIS A 498 15.00 5.71 -11.62
CA HIS A 498 14.97 6.48 -12.87
C HIS A 498 15.81 5.84 -14.00
N GLN A 499 16.73 4.92 -13.67
CA GLN A 499 17.60 4.20 -14.61
C GLN A 499 17.02 2.84 -15.02
N PHE A 500 15.89 2.40 -14.44
CA PHE A 500 15.32 1.06 -14.71
C PHE A 500 14.96 0.83 -16.18
N LYS A 501 14.66 1.89 -16.94
CA LYS A 501 14.48 1.79 -18.41
C LYS A 501 15.72 1.23 -19.13
N ASN A 502 16.91 1.53 -18.62
CA ASN A 502 18.18 0.97 -19.10
C ASN A 502 18.65 -0.24 -18.27
N GLY A 503 17.84 -0.64 -17.28
CA GLY A 503 18.18 -1.64 -16.29
C GLY A 503 18.51 -3.02 -16.85
N PRO A 504 17.86 -3.53 -17.93
CA PRO A 504 18.24 -4.80 -18.53
C PRO A 504 19.73 -4.87 -18.92
N ARG A 505 20.29 -3.77 -19.44
CA ARG A 505 21.72 -3.67 -19.76
C ARG A 505 22.58 -3.58 -18.50
N LEU A 506 22.11 -2.90 -17.47
CA LEU A 506 22.85 -2.70 -16.21
C LEU A 506 22.87 -3.96 -15.32
N LEU A 507 21.89 -4.86 -15.50
CA LEU A 507 21.78 -6.16 -14.85
C LEU A 507 22.51 -7.29 -15.58
N GLN A 508 23.10 -7.04 -16.75
CA GLN A 508 23.84 -8.09 -17.47
C GLN A 508 24.99 -8.63 -16.62
N GLY A 509 25.07 -9.96 -16.57
CA GLY A 509 26.07 -10.69 -15.79
C GLY A 509 25.88 -10.58 -14.29
N ALA A 510 24.67 -10.22 -13.81
CA ALA A 510 24.29 -10.26 -12.40
C ALA A 510 23.51 -11.54 -12.07
N SER A 511 24.00 -12.37 -11.15
CA SER A 511 23.27 -13.54 -10.63
C SER A 511 22.36 -13.18 -9.44
N VAL A 512 22.68 -12.07 -8.76
CA VAL A 512 22.05 -11.65 -7.51
C VAL A 512 21.54 -10.22 -7.59
N VAL A 513 20.31 -9.99 -7.14
CA VAL A 513 19.70 -8.66 -7.03
C VAL A 513 19.37 -8.36 -5.57
N LEU A 514 19.67 -7.15 -5.12
CA LEU A 514 19.33 -6.65 -3.79
C LEU A 514 18.31 -5.53 -3.92
N CYS A 515 17.28 -5.51 -3.08
CA CYS A 515 16.34 -4.38 -3.02
C CYS A 515 15.49 -4.40 -1.74
N THR A 516 14.73 -3.34 -1.45
CA THR A 516 13.69 -3.43 -0.41
C THR A 516 12.51 -4.27 -0.90
N LEU A 517 11.73 -4.86 0.01
CA LEU A 517 10.52 -5.59 -0.38
C LEU A 517 9.56 -4.71 -1.20
N SER A 518 9.37 -3.46 -0.77
CA SER A 518 8.54 -2.47 -1.47
C SER A 518 9.03 -2.14 -2.88
N MET A 519 10.31 -2.35 -3.18
CA MET A 519 10.85 -2.11 -4.51
C MET A 519 10.31 -3.14 -5.51
N LEU A 520 10.04 -4.38 -5.09
CA LEU A 520 9.50 -5.43 -5.97
C LEU A 520 8.12 -5.06 -6.54
N SER A 521 7.38 -4.20 -5.86
CA SER A 521 6.08 -3.69 -6.34
C SER A 521 6.21 -2.59 -7.39
N ASN A 522 7.42 -2.14 -7.73
CA ASN A 522 7.61 -1.15 -8.78
C ASN A 522 7.32 -1.77 -10.16
N PRO A 523 6.46 -1.15 -11.01
CA PRO A 523 6.07 -1.71 -12.31
C PRO A 523 7.22 -2.09 -13.23
N HIS A 524 8.33 -1.34 -13.18
CA HIS A 524 9.50 -1.59 -14.02
C HIS A 524 10.35 -2.78 -13.58
N ILE A 525 10.09 -3.39 -12.40
CA ILE A 525 10.82 -4.58 -11.97
C ILE A 525 10.49 -5.79 -12.84
N LYS A 526 9.28 -5.85 -13.40
CA LYS A 526 8.91 -6.91 -14.36
C LYS A 526 9.86 -6.91 -15.56
N ASP A 527 10.16 -5.73 -16.10
CA ASP A 527 11.10 -5.56 -17.21
C ASP A 527 12.50 -6.11 -16.86
N LEU A 528 12.92 -5.92 -15.60
CA LEU A 528 14.21 -6.39 -15.09
C LEU A 528 14.25 -7.89 -14.82
N SER A 529 13.12 -8.47 -14.43
CA SER A 529 12.99 -9.91 -14.17
C SER A 529 13.17 -10.77 -15.42
N HIS A 530 13.04 -10.20 -16.63
CA HIS A 530 13.38 -10.92 -17.86
C HIS A 530 14.88 -11.17 -18.02
N VAL A 531 15.73 -10.37 -17.37
CA VAL A 531 17.19 -10.54 -17.41
C VAL A 531 17.66 -11.39 -16.23
N VAL A 532 17.16 -11.10 -15.03
CA VAL A 532 17.47 -11.86 -13.81
C VAL A 532 16.14 -12.37 -13.23
N PRO A 533 15.65 -13.55 -13.66
CA PRO A 533 14.36 -14.07 -13.23
C PRO A 533 14.34 -14.26 -11.72
N LEU A 534 13.28 -13.82 -11.05
CA LEU A 534 13.12 -14.05 -9.62
C LEU A 534 12.78 -15.54 -9.40
N THR A 535 13.79 -16.35 -9.09
CA THR A 535 13.63 -17.80 -8.82
C THR A 535 13.69 -18.08 -7.32
N THR A 536 14.61 -17.42 -6.61
CA THR A 536 14.80 -17.57 -5.16
C THR A 536 14.74 -16.21 -4.49
N LEU A 537 13.83 -16.08 -3.52
CA LEU A 537 13.71 -14.88 -2.71
C LEU A 537 14.18 -15.15 -1.29
N VAL A 538 15.21 -14.42 -0.87
CA VAL A 538 15.71 -14.44 0.51
C VAL A 538 15.29 -13.16 1.18
N VAL A 539 14.53 -13.27 2.26
CA VAL A 539 14.01 -12.13 3.02
C VAL A 539 14.77 -12.05 4.35
N ASP A 540 15.62 -11.03 4.51
CA ASP A 540 16.25 -10.70 5.77
C ASP A 540 15.34 -9.82 6.63
N GLU A 541 15.45 -9.96 7.95
CA GLU A 541 14.57 -9.33 8.93
C GLU A 541 13.07 -9.59 8.64
N ALA A 542 12.76 -10.80 8.18
CA ALA A 542 11.42 -11.21 7.75
C ALA A 542 10.35 -11.04 8.85
N SER A 543 10.73 -11.17 10.12
CA SER A 543 9.84 -10.97 11.27
C SER A 543 9.34 -9.53 11.43
N GLN A 544 9.94 -8.57 10.73
CA GLN A 544 9.53 -7.16 10.72
C GLN A 544 8.53 -6.82 9.61
N ILE A 545 8.20 -7.81 8.76
CA ILE A 545 7.36 -7.62 7.57
C ILE A 545 6.02 -8.32 7.78
N ALA A 546 4.94 -7.58 7.62
CA ALA A 546 3.60 -8.14 7.66
C ALA A 546 3.38 -9.10 6.46
N VAL A 547 2.81 -10.28 6.71
CA VAL A 547 2.72 -11.38 5.73
C VAL A 547 1.99 -10.93 4.44
N GLN A 548 1.00 -10.06 4.56
CA GLN A 548 0.26 -9.50 3.45
C GLN A 548 1.11 -8.69 2.45
N ASN A 549 2.29 -8.20 2.85
CA ASN A 549 3.19 -7.44 1.98
C ASN A 549 3.90 -8.34 0.95
N TYR A 550 3.84 -9.66 1.12
CA TYR A 550 4.37 -10.62 0.14
C TYR A 550 3.40 -10.90 -1.01
N ILE A 551 2.13 -10.47 -0.92
CA ILE A 551 1.14 -10.72 -1.98
C ILE A 551 1.54 -10.06 -3.31
N PRO A 552 1.81 -8.73 -3.37
CA PRO A 552 2.18 -8.12 -4.65
C PRO A 552 3.39 -8.76 -5.35
N PRO A 553 4.53 -9.04 -4.67
CA PRO A 553 5.65 -9.69 -5.35
C PRO A 553 5.32 -11.13 -5.74
N LEU A 554 4.68 -11.94 -4.89
CA LEU A 554 4.40 -13.34 -5.22
C LEU A 554 3.41 -13.47 -6.37
N SER A 555 2.43 -12.57 -6.48
CA SER A 555 1.50 -12.53 -7.61
C SER A 555 2.13 -12.03 -8.91
N ALA A 556 3.28 -11.36 -8.86
CA ALA A 556 3.90 -10.72 -10.02
C ALA A 556 4.88 -11.62 -10.79
N PHE A 557 5.46 -12.65 -10.16
CA PHE A 557 6.55 -13.44 -10.76
C PHE A 557 6.22 -14.94 -10.80
N SER A 558 6.05 -15.49 -12.01
CA SER A 558 5.78 -16.93 -12.22
C SER A 558 7.04 -17.82 -12.18
N SER A 559 8.23 -17.22 -12.31
CA SER A 559 9.53 -17.92 -12.23
C SER A 559 9.90 -18.37 -10.81
N PHE A 560 9.11 -17.99 -9.81
CA PHE A 560 9.40 -18.21 -8.40
C PHE A 560 9.41 -19.70 -8.04
N ARG A 561 10.44 -20.16 -7.34
CA ARG A 561 10.65 -21.58 -6.99
C ARG A 561 11.04 -21.80 -5.53
N LYS A 562 11.52 -20.78 -4.83
CA LYS A 562 11.97 -20.91 -3.44
C LYS A 562 11.88 -19.60 -2.66
N MET A 563 11.50 -19.70 -1.39
CA MET A 563 11.49 -18.59 -0.43
C MET A 563 12.26 -18.95 0.83
N CYS A 564 13.13 -18.07 1.29
CA CYS A 564 13.88 -18.22 2.52
C CYS A 564 13.64 -17.01 3.42
N PHE A 565 12.96 -17.21 4.55
CA PHE A 565 12.74 -16.19 5.56
C PHE A 565 13.82 -16.28 6.63
N ILE A 566 14.48 -15.16 6.90
CA ILE A 566 15.52 -15.04 7.90
C ILE A 566 15.10 -13.94 8.86
N GLY A 567 15.02 -14.23 10.14
CA GLY A 567 14.56 -13.24 11.12
C GLY A 567 14.56 -13.75 12.54
N ASP A 568 13.97 -12.97 13.43
CA ASP A 568 13.77 -13.35 14.83
C ASP A 568 12.48 -12.71 15.33
N ASP A 569 11.53 -13.54 15.74
CA ASP A 569 10.24 -13.13 16.27
C ASP A 569 10.35 -12.50 17.68
N ARG A 570 11.51 -12.65 18.34
CA ARG A 570 11.82 -12.01 19.63
C ARG A 570 12.51 -10.66 19.50
N GLN A 571 12.94 -10.27 18.29
CA GLN A 571 13.41 -8.91 17.98
C GLN A 571 12.22 -8.00 17.63
N CYS A 572 12.45 -6.68 17.59
CA CYS A 572 11.40 -5.66 17.44
C CYS A 572 10.33 -6.05 16.40
N LYS A 573 9.17 -6.49 16.88
CA LYS A 573 7.96 -6.56 16.07
C LYS A 573 7.49 -5.13 15.82
N TYR A 574 7.07 -4.82 14.60
CA TYR A 574 5.98 -3.85 14.48
C TYR A 574 4.79 -4.50 15.18
N THR A 575 4.47 -4.03 16.39
CA THR A 575 3.28 -4.32 17.19
C THR A 575 2.07 -4.41 16.23
N ILE A 576 1.25 -5.45 16.16
CA ILE A 576 0.46 -6.18 17.18
C ILE A 576 0.04 -7.53 16.57
N ASP A 577 -0.10 -8.56 17.41
CA ASP A 577 -0.63 -9.89 17.11
C ASP A 577 -1.82 -9.89 16.12
N LEU A 578 -1.58 -10.46 14.93
CA LEU A 578 -2.59 -11.26 14.24
C LEU A 578 -2.21 -12.71 14.54
N CYS A 579 -2.62 -13.19 15.70
CA CYS A 579 -2.77 -14.63 15.87
C CYS A 579 -3.73 -15.09 14.79
N LEU A 580 -3.23 -15.92 13.88
CA LEU A 580 -4.04 -16.91 13.21
C LEU A 580 -4.68 -17.75 14.32
N SER A 581 -5.96 -17.53 14.57
CA SER A 581 -6.84 -18.39 15.36
C SER A 581 -8.20 -18.46 14.68
#